data_AF-A0A2E9VLE8-F1
#
_entry.id   AF-A0A2E9VLE8-F1
#
_cell.length_a   1.000
_cell.length_b   1.000
_cell.length_c   1.000
_cell.angle_alpha   90.00
_cell.angle_beta   90.00
_cell.angle_gamma   90.00
#
_symmetry.space_group_name_H-M   'P 1'
#
loop_
_entity.id
_entity.type
_entity.pdbx_description
1 polymer ?
#
loop_
_entity_poly.entity_id
_entity_poly.type
_entity_poly.pdbx_seq_one_letter_code
_entity_poly.pdbx_strand_id
1 'polypeptide(L)'
;MSTASKTTSFPTNIILTAGLSILYVVIAIWAYSLVTTYLLPQKENHSQSVTALVDGTVLINHSIWHPNYSDSYYTTLENEKYQIKQYEFFSNGISLIGEPQYFYENNQSSTRSISISSFLGKEQKPHNWYFIYNSKFHSTGYFVAYHRSSNQIIHYLGQKGFQNSVPVREEQFPIYGSAIDLKSKILIVDENYYGWSTYATIPQVTSNQNFQRDDLFRDSGLLLTREGTVLKINFLTGKVTPFLERNDILDMTLSRLRKDQFPENWTTSDRDEELVVSFRTPNAVLTYGLQTEKSFQVTIPEELRTKDFTLHYFQEEELLYEVGERDPKVGKYTTDLYWSNYSGTISQFNDDQIVRYYPQDFDSIKWMLASIQPAPLTFLSFMLIAPVQEFKQAYELSTTEAVMKLFQMSLPVVALLLVISIGLLFHYRSFAKHKNVNSHWWEYGFILLMGPFAYLILRWSLKSQPELTPQTQRNNSIEILRPLLKPVS
;
A
#
# COMPACT_ATOMS: atom_id res chain seq x y z
N MET A 1 51.00 -38.34 25.37
CA MET A 1 50.53 -37.99 24.02
C MET A 1 49.24 -37.19 24.16
N SER A 2 49.29 -35.88 23.93
CA SER A 2 48.10 -35.08 23.65
C SER A 2 48.27 -34.47 22.27
N THR A 3 47.41 -34.84 21.34
CA THR A 3 47.34 -34.25 20.00
C THR A 3 46.90 -32.81 20.14
N ALA A 4 47.68 -31.87 19.60
CA ALA A 4 47.30 -30.47 19.54
C ALA A 4 46.01 -30.37 18.70
N SER A 5 44.92 -30.06 19.38
CA SER A 5 43.62 -29.79 18.80
C SER A 5 43.77 -28.65 17.78
N LYS A 6 43.59 -28.95 16.49
CA LYS A 6 43.31 -27.95 15.46
C LYS A 6 41.93 -27.36 15.78
N THR A 7 41.87 -26.44 16.73
CA THR A 7 40.71 -25.59 16.91
C THR A 7 40.53 -24.80 15.62
N THR A 8 39.45 -25.14 14.95
CA THR A 8 38.99 -24.70 13.64
C THR A 8 38.88 -23.17 13.63
N SER A 9 39.47 -22.52 12.62
CA SER A 9 39.32 -21.09 12.31
C SER A 9 37.95 -20.75 11.71
N PHE A 10 37.08 -21.75 11.54
CA PHE A 10 35.78 -21.65 10.90
C PHE A 10 34.75 -20.76 11.63
N PRO A 11 34.58 -20.81 12.97
CA PRO A 11 33.57 -20.00 13.66
C PRO A 11 33.93 -18.51 13.67
N THR A 12 35.23 -18.17 13.73
CA THR A 12 35.70 -16.78 13.74
C THR A 12 35.36 -16.07 12.43
N ASN A 13 35.50 -16.76 11.29
CA ASN A 13 35.22 -16.17 9.97
C ASN A 13 33.73 -15.90 9.76
N ILE A 14 32.87 -16.79 10.26
CA ILE A 14 31.41 -16.61 10.20
C ILE A 14 31.00 -15.41 11.07
N ILE A 15 31.52 -15.32 12.30
CA ILE A 15 31.22 -14.22 13.22
C ILE A 15 31.69 -12.88 12.64
N LEU A 16 32.90 -12.81 12.06
CA LEU A 16 33.43 -11.59 11.47
C LEU A 16 32.66 -11.16 10.22
N THR A 17 32.29 -12.11 9.36
CA THR A 17 31.49 -11.85 8.16
C THR A 17 30.11 -11.35 8.54
N ALA A 18 29.44 -11.98 9.52
CA ALA A 18 28.16 -11.53 10.03
C ALA A 18 28.25 -10.12 10.67
N GLY A 19 29.28 -9.88 11.48
CA GLY A 19 29.52 -8.58 12.11
C GLY A 19 29.76 -7.46 11.10
N LEU A 20 30.57 -7.71 10.06
CA LEU A 20 30.81 -6.75 8.98
C LEU A 20 29.55 -6.50 8.14
N SER A 21 28.75 -7.52 7.85
CA SER A 21 27.48 -7.37 7.14
C SER A 21 26.48 -6.53 7.94
N ILE A 22 26.36 -6.76 9.25
CA ILE A 22 25.48 -5.96 10.13
C ILE A 22 25.96 -4.50 10.18
N LEU A 23 27.26 -4.28 10.41
CA LEU A 23 27.83 -2.93 10.45
C LEU A 23 27.60 -2.20 9.12
N TYR A 24 27.73 -2.90 8.00
CA TYR A 24 27.45 -2.36 6.68
C TYR A 24 25.99 -1.93 6.53
N VAL A 25 25.03 -2.78 6.92
CA VAL A 25 23.61 -2.45 6.88
C VAL A 25 23.32 -1.20 7.72
N VAL A 26 23.94 -1.08 8.90
CA VAL A 26 23.80 0.11 9.75
C VAL A 26 24.37 1.35 9.06
N ILE A 27 25.55 1.26 8.44
CA ILE A 27 26.16 2.39 7.70
C ILE A 27 25.30 2.78 6.49
N ALA A 28 24.75 1.80 5.76
CA ALA A 28 23.87 2.04 4.63
C ALA A 28 22.58 2.74 5.04
N ILE A 29 21.92 2.26 6.11
CA ILE A 29 20.72 2.89 6.68
C ILE A 29 21.05 4.31 7.17
N TRP A 30 22.20 4.49 7.83
CA TRP A 30 22.62 5.80 8.33
C TRP A 30 22.93 6.77 7.18
N ALA A 31 23.66 6.34 6.16
CA ALA A 31 23.95 7.15 4.97
C ALA A 31 22.67 7.49 4.19
N TYR A 32 21.75 6.52 4.03
CA TYR A 32 20.43 6.75 3.46
C TYR A 32 19.67 7.81 4.25
N SER A 33 19.53 7.63 5.56
CA SER A 33 18.85 8.58 6.44
C SER A 33 19.51 9.96 6.36
N LEU A 34 20.84 10.04 6.30
CA LEU A 34 21.55 11.31 6.20
C LEU A 34 21.31 11.98 4.83
N VAL A 35 21.32 11.21 3.75
CA VAL A 35 21.04 11.72 2.39
C VAL A 35 19.60 12.21 2.28
N THR A 36 18.62 11.42 2.72
CA THR A 36 17.20 11.78 2.60
C THR A 36 16.77 12.86 3.58
N THR A 37 17.46 12.99 4.73
CA THR A 37 17.13 14.00 5.74
C THR A 37 17.84 15.33 5.47
N TYR A 38 19.09 15.31 4.99
CA TYR A 38 19.93 16.51 4.95
C TYR A 38 20.47 16.91 3.57
N LEU A 39 20.62 15.98 2.62
CA LEU A 39 21.27 16.27 1.32
C LEU A 39 20.29 16.40 0.17
N LEU A 40 19.24 15.58 0.16
CA LEU A 40 18.12 15.80 -0.75
C LEU A 40 17.30 16.95 -0.16
N PRO A 41 17.04 18.04 -0.91
CA PRO A 41 16.10 19.05 -0.46
C PRO A 41 14.81 18.31 -0.16
N GLN A 42 14.41 18.30 1.11
CA GLN A 42 13.10 17.81 1.49
C GLN A 42 12.10 18.78 0.88
N LYS A 43 11.72 18.49 -0.36
CA LYS A 43 10.68 19.26 -1.03
C LYS A 43 9.47 19.15 -0.12
N GLU A 44 8.95 20.31 0.27
CA GLU A 44 7.67 20.39 0.94
C GLU A 44 6.69 19.55 0.12
N ASN A 45 6.16 18.50 0.74
CA ASN A 45 5.16 17.68 0.09
C ASN A 45 3.85 18.47 0.20
N HIS A 46 3.51 19.16 -0.87
CA HIS A 46 2.22 19.81 -1.01
C HIS A 46 1.22 18.79 -1.53
N SER A 47 0.25 18.44 -0.70
CA SER A 47 -0.93 17.70 -1.13
C SER A 47 -2.11 18.65 -1.13
N GLN A 48 -2.86 18.67 -2.23
CA GLN A 48 -4.10 19.42 -2.34
C GLN A 48 -5.27 18.44 -2.42
N SER A 49 -6.37 18.73 -1.73
CA SER A 49 -7.57 17.91 -1.83
C SER A 49 -8.82 18.78 -1.88
N VAL A 50 -9.77 18.42 -2.74
CA VAL A 50 -11.07 19.07 -2.74
C VAL A 50 -11.78 18.69 -1.45
N THR A 51 -12.43 19.66 -0.85
CA THR A 51 -13.46 19.43 0.15
C THR A 51 -14.59 20.40 -0.12
N ALA A 52 -15.76 20.13 0.39
CA ALA A 52 -16.90 21.02 0.24
C ALA A 52 -17.61 21.17 1.57
N LEU A 53 -18.14 22.35 1.83
CA LEU A 53 -19.06 22.62 2.93
C LEU A 53 -20.48 22.21 2.51
N VAL A 54 -21.35 21.96 3.49
CA VAL A 54 -22.75 21.57 3.23
C VAL A 54 -23.55 22.70 2.54
N ASP A 55 -23.11 23.95 2.69
CA ASP A 55 -23.70 25.13 2.04
C ASP A 55 -23.31 25.29 0.55
N GLY A 56 -22.56 24.33 -0.01
CA GLY A 56 -22.10 24.36 -1.41
C GLY A 56 -20.74 25.02 -1.62
N THR A 57 -20.14 25.63 -0.60
CA THR A 57 -18.80 26.23 -0.72
C THR A 57 -17.74 25.16 -0.94
N VAL A 58 -17.07 25.21 -2.09
CA VAL A 58 -15.96 24.30 -2.41
C VAL A 58 -14.63 24.91 -1.98
N LEU A 59 -13.84 24.13 -1.27
CA LEU A 59 -12.55 24.52 -0.73
C LEU A 59 -11.45 23.56 -1.21
N ILE A 60 -10.25 24.10 -1.39
CA ILE A 60 -9.02 23.36 -1.61
C ILE A 60 -8.28 23.30 -0.27
N ASN A 61 -8.16 22.11 0.30
CA ASN A 61 -7.31 21.88 1.45
C ASN A 61 -5.86 21.70 0.96
N HIS A 62 -4.97 22.57 1.42
CA HIS A 62 -3.53 22.48 1.18
C HIS A 62 -2.89 21.88 2.41
N SER A 63 -2.45 20.64 2.31
CA SER A 63 -1.64 19.99 3.34
C SER A 63 -0.17 20.09 2.95
N ILE A 64 0.61 20.71 3.82
CA ILE A 64 2.07 20.79 3.71
C ILE A 64 2.63 19.83 4.73
N TRP A 65 3.29 18.77 4.24
CA TRP A 65 3.98 17.83 5.11
C TRP A 65 5.49 18.00 4.97
N HIS A 66 6.13 18.30 6.10
CA HIS A 66 7.57 18.29 6.28
C HIS A 66 7.90 17.48 7.55
N PRO A 67 9.02 16.74 7.61
CA PRO A 67 9.36 15.93 8.79
C PRO A 67 9.42 16.71 10.12
N ASN A 68 9.69 18.01 10.05
CA ASN A 68 9.77 18.89 11.22
C ASN A 68 8.52 19.73 11.47
N TYR A 69 7.58 19.82 10.51
CA TYR A 69 6.32 20.55 10.69
C TYR A 69 5.26 20.05 9.71
N SER A 70 4.01 20.05 10.15
CA SER A 70 2.86 19.85 9.28
C SER A 70 1.98 21.07 9.39
N ASP A 71 1.57 21.62 8.25
CA ASP A 71 0.60 22.71 8.19
C ASP A 71 -0.56 22.32 7.27
N SER A 72 -1.72 22.88 7.53
CA SER A 72 -2.90 22.71 6.69
C SER A 72 -3.72 23.99 6.67
N TYR A 73 -4.03 24.48 5.48
CA TYR A 73 -4.91 25.63 5.30
C TYR A 73 -5.85 25.41 4.13
N TYR A 74 -6.94 26.18 4.10
CA TYR A 74 -7.98 26.07 3.09
C TYR A 74 -7.97 27.30 2.21
N THR A 75 -8.25 27.12 0.92
CA THR A 75 -8.54 28.22 0.00
C THR A 75 -9.84 27.97 -0.74
N THR A 76 -10.49 29.02 -1.25
CA THR A 76 -11.54 28.88 -2.26
C THR A 76 -10.95 28.45 -3.60
N LEU A 77 -11.81 28.20 -4.60
CA LEU A 77 -11.39 27.90 -5.97
C LEU A 77 -10.64 29.09 -6.62
N GLU A 78 -10.92 30.31 -6.18
CA GLU A 78 -10.24 31.55 -6.59
C GLU A 78 -8.91 31.76 -5.83
N ASN A 79 -8.45 30.77 -5.06
CA ASN A 79 -7.25 30.81 -4.22
C ASN A 79 -7.28 31.83 -3.06
N GLU A 80 -8.47 32.27 -2.64
CA GLU A 80 -8.61 33.12 -1.45
C GLU A 80 -8.49 32.27 -0.18
N LYS A 81 -7.68 32.71 0.80
CA LYS A 81 -7.53 31.96 2.07
C LYS A 81 -8.86 31.92 2.83
N TYR A 82 -9.29 30.71 3.16
CA TYR A 82 -10.52 30.46 3.90
C TYR A 82 -10.20 30.04 5.34
N GLN A 83 -10.87 30.69 6.30
CA GLN A 83 -10.79 30.32 7.71
C GLN A 83 -12.04 29.54 8.10
N ILE A 84 -11.86 28.26 8.41
CA ILE A 84 -12.95 27.39 8.87
C ILE A 84 -13.53 27.94 10.17
N LYS A 85 -14.84 28.17 10.19
CA LYS A 85 -15.56 28.56 11.41
C LYS A 85 -15.83 27.32 12.26
N GLN A 86 -15.90 27.50 13.58
CA GLN A 86 -16.04 26.40 14.57
C GLN A 86 -17.29 25.51 14.37
N TYR A 87 -18.27 25.95 13.58
CA TYR A 87 -19.55 25.25 13.35
C TYR A 87 -19.84 24.97 11.88
N GLU A 88 -18.83 25.02 11.02
CA GLU A 88 -19.00 24.63 9.62
C GLU A 88 -18.94 23.11 9.47
N PHE A 89 -19.87 22.60 8.67
CA PHE A 89 -19.99 21.17 8.40
C PHE A 89 -19.49 20.89 6.99
N PHE A 90 -18.61 19.91 6.86
CA PHE A 90 -18.15 19.41 5.57
C PHE A 90 -19.16 18.43 4.99
N SER A 91 -19.39 18.52 3.69
CA SER A 91 -20.12 17.51 2.94
C SER A 91 -19.27 16.25 2.82
N ASN A 92 -19.84 15.11 3.22
CA ASN A 92 -19.19 13.81 3.09
C ASN A 92 -19.24 13.36 1.63
N GLY A 93 -18.09 13.43 0.95
CA GLY A 93 -17.95 12.92 -0.41
C GLY A 93 -18.14 11.41 -0.47
N ILE A 94 -18.90 10.95 -1.47
CA ILE A 94 -19.26 9.56 -1.70
C ILE A 94 -18.56 9.06 -2.97
N SER A 95 -17.44 8.37 -2.82
CA SER A 95 -16.70 7.80 -3.96
C SER A 95 -17.44 6.59 -4.54
N LEU A 96 -17.72 6.64 -5.84
CA LEU A 96 -18.46 5.64 -6.59
C LEU A 96 -17.76 5.33 -7.93
N ILE A 97 -17.50 4.06 -8.19
CA ILE A 97 -16.75 3.57 -9.36
C ILE A 97 -17.69 3.32 -10.56
N GLY A 98 -17.32 3.83 -11.73
CA GLY A 98 -18.09 3.79 -12.97
C GLY A 98 -17.82 2.59 -13.85
N GLU A 99 -16.57 2.14 -13.95
CA GLU A 99 -16.25 0.92 -14.68
C GLU A 99 -15.30 0.00 -13.89
N PRO A 100 -15.70 -1.27 -13.67
CA PRO A 100 -14.91 -2.20 -12.87
C PRO A 100 -13.77 -2.87 -13.66
N GLN A 101 -13.17 -2.27 -14.70
CA GLN A 101 -12.28 -3.04 -15.60
C GLN A 101 -10.80 -2.67 -15.55
N TYR A 102 -10.43 -1.40 -15.61
CA TYR A 102 -9.02 -1.06 -15.90
C TYR A 102 -8.05 -1.40 -14.75
N PHE A 103 -8.50 -1.37 -13.50
CA PHE A 103 -7.63 -1.55 -12.34
C PHE A 103 -7.38 -3.00 -11.92
N TYR A 104 -8.12 -3.99 -12.46
CA TYR A 104 -8.12 -5.35 -11.89
C TYR A 104 -7.39 -6.42 -12.71
N GLU A 105 -6.95 -6.12 -13.92
CA GLU A 105 -6.37 -7.12 -14.83
C GLU A 105 -4.94 -7.57 -14.45
N ASN A 106 -4.20 -6.81 -13.65
CA ASN A 106 -2.76 -7.03 -13.45
C ASN A 106 -2.34 -7.72 -12.13
N ASN A 107 -3.26 -8.33 -11.39
CA ASN A 107 -2.93 -9.00 -10.14
C ASN A 107 -2.56 -10.48 -10.34
N GLN A 108 -1.34 -10.87 -9.93
CA GLN A 108 -0.91 -12.28 -9.91
C GLN A 108 -1.86 -13.14 -9.06
N SER A 109 -2.19 -14.34 -9.55
CA SER A 109 -3.12 -15.26 -8.89
C SER A 109 -2.55 -15.81 -7.58
N SER A 110 -3.19 -15.49 -6.46
CA SER A 110 -2.92 -16.04 -5.13
C SER A 110 -4.24 -16.23 -4.40
N THR A 111 -4.38 -17.30 -3.61
CA THR A 111 -5.50 -17.37 -2.66
C THR A 111 -5.25 -16.32 -1.59
N ARG A 112 -6.21 -15.42 -1.39
CA ARG A 112 -6.12 -14.34 -0.42
C ARG A 112 -7.31 -14.42 0.53
N SER A 113 -7.14 -13.84 1.71
CA SER A 113 -8.21 -13.67 2.68
C SER A 113 -8.27 -12.21 3.11
N ILE A 114 -9.49 -11.72 3.31
CA ILE A 114 -9.73 -10.43 3.97
C ILE A 114 -10.38 -10.74 5.31
N SER A 115 -9.81 -10.19 6.38
CA SER A 115 -10.43 -10.21 7.70
C SER A 115 -11.54 -9.16 7.75
N ILE A 116 -12.71 -9.58 8.23
CA ILE A 116 -14.00 -8.88 8.12
C ILE A 116 -14.52 -8.49 9.50
N SER A 117 -13.60 -8.27 10.45
CA SER A 117 -13.88 -7.95 11.86
C SER A 117 -14.38 -9.14 12.69
N SER A 118 -14.33 -8.95 14.01
CA SER A 118 -14.96 -9.83 14.99
C SER A 118 -16.26 -9.19 15.45
N PHE A 119 -17.42 -9.70 15.01
CA PHE A 119 -18.71 -9.18 15.47
C PHE A 119 -18.83 -9.38 16.99
N LEU A 120 -18.91 -8.28 17.75
CA LEU A 120 -19.16 -8.31 19.19
C LEU A 120 -20.69 -8.24 19.45
N GLY A 121 -21.35 -9.39 19.28
CA GLY A 121 -22.75 -9.62 19.65
C GLY A 121 -23.03 -9.41 21.14
N LYS A 122 -24.31 -9.21 21.54
CA LYS A 122 -24.72 -8.94 22.94
C LYS A 122 -24.67 -10.24 23.76
N GLU A 123 -24.68 -11.37 23.06
CA GLU A 123 -24.69 -12.71 23.63
C GLU A 123 -23.64 -13.58 22.90
N GLN A 124 -22.64 -13.98 23.68
CA GLN A 124 -21.72 -15.11 23.49
C GLN A 124 -20.79 -15.16 22.25
N LYS A 125 -19.51 -14.93 22.58
CA LYS A 125 -18.26 -15.32 21.88
C LYS A 125 -18.01 -14.67 20.50
N PRO A 126 -17.13 -13.65 20.41
CA PRO A 126 -16.73 -13.10 19.12
C PRO A 126 -16.18 -14.19 18.20
N HIS A 127 -16.75 -14.29 16.99
CA HIS A 127 -16.20 -15.09 15.90
C HIS A 127 -15.41 -14.16 14.98
N ASN A 128 -14.23 -14.59 14.56
CA ASN A 128 -13.46 -13.88 13.55
C ASN A 128 -13.95 -14.36 12.18
N TRP A 129 -14.59 -13.47 11.44
CA TRP A 129 -15.03 -13.78 10.08
C TRP A 129 -13.96 -13.38 9.07
N TYR A 130 -13.76 -14.25 8.08
CA TYR A 130 -12.88 -14.01 6.95
C TYR A 130 -13.64 -14.30 5.67
N PHE A 131 -13.42 -13.47 4.65
CA PHE A 131 -13.82 -13.79 3.30
C PHE A 131 -12.63 -14.40 2.56
N ILE A 132 -12.79 -15.65 2.15
CA ILE A 132 -11.78 -16.42 1.42
C ILE A 132 -12.14 -16.36 -0.05
N TYR A 133 -11.16 -16.00 -0.88
CA TYR A 133 -11.36 -15.89 -2.31
C TYR A 133 -10.07 -16.17 -3.09
N ASN A 134 -10.24 -16.50 -4.37
CA ASN A 134 -9.12 -16.59 -5.30
C ASN A 134 -8.90 -15.21 -5.95
N SER A 135 -7.68 -14.69 -5.99
CA SER A 135 -7.41 -13.34 -6.51
C SER A 135 -7.48 -13.22 -8.05
N LYS A 136 -7.96 -14.27 -8.74
CA LYS A 136 -8.18 -14.22 -10.19
C LYS A 136 -9.31 -13.25 -10.50
N PHE A 137 -9.21 -12.59 -11.66
CA PHE A 137 -10.34 -11.84 -12.18
C PHE A 137 -11.55 -12.79 -12.34
N HIS A 138 -12.75 -12.29 -12.04
CA HIS A 138 -13.98 -13.08 -12.13
C HIS A 138 -14.01 -14.32 -11.22
N SER A 139 -13.60 -14.13 -9.97
CA SER A 139 -13.53 -15.19 -8.97
C SER A 139 -14.87 -15.46 -8.26
N THR A 140 -14.81 -16.41 -7.34
CA THR A 140 -15.84 -16.69 -6.35
C THR A 140 -15.20 -16.66 -4.95
N GLY A 141 -16.00 -16.36 -3.93
CA GLY A 141 -15.54 -16.35 -2.54
C GLY A 141 -16.60 -16.82 -1.56
N TYR A 142 -16.18 -17.12 -0.34
CA TYR A 142 -17.07 -17.55 0.74
C TYR A 142 -16.58 -17.00 2.07
N PHE A 143 -17.48 -16.95 3.05
CA PHE A 143 -17.12 -16.56 4.39
C PHE A 143 -16.80 -17.80 5.25
N VAL A 144 -15.87 -17.64 6.18
CA VAL A 144 -15.53 -18.65 7.19
C VAL A 144 -15.42 -17.99 8.56
N ALA A 145 -16.06 -18.60 9.54
CA ALA A 145 -16.01 -18.18 10.94
C ALA A 145 -14.98 -19.01 11.70
N TYR A 146 -14.09 -18.34 12.41
CA TYR A 146 -13.17 -18.97 13.36
C TYR A 146 -13.51 -18.57 14.79
N HIS A 147 -13.38 -19.53 15.70
CA HIS A 147 -13.43 -19.29 17.13
C HIS A 147 -12.20 -18.50 17.57
N ARG A 148 -12.40 -17.32 18.19
CA ARG A 148 -11.33 -16.34 18.46
C ARG A 148 -10.14 -16.89 19.25
N SER A 149 -10.35 -17.77 20.22
CA SER A 149 -9.27 -18.28 21.09
C SER A 149 -8.66 -19.60 20.62
N SER A 150 -9.46 -20.48 19.99
CA SER A 150 -8.99 -21.80 19.58
C SER A 150 -8.59 -21.86 18.10
N ASN A 151 -8.91 -20.81 17.32
CA ASN A 151 -8.74 -20.77 15.87
C ASN A 151 -9.37 -21.96 15.13
N GLN A 152 -10.37 -22.60 15.75
CA GLN A 152 -11.13 -23.68 15.12
C GLN A 152 -12.21 -23.07 14.22
N ILE A 153 -12.44 -23.70 13.07
CA ILE A 153 -13.52 -23.32 12.16
C ILE A 153 -14.86 -23.69 12.82
N ILE A 154 -15.79 -22.75 12.79
CA ILE A 154 -17.14 -22.92 13.34
C ILE A 154 -18.10 -23.20 12.19
N HIS A 155 -18.14 -22.32 11.20
CA HIS A 155 -19.03 -22.42 10.05
C HIS A 155 -18.34 -21.91 8.78
N TYR A 156 -18.76 -22.47 7.65
CA TYR A 156 -18.61 -21.82 6.35
C TYR A 156 -19.94 -21.19 5.95
N LEU A 157 -19.89 -20.16 5.12
CA LEU A 157 -21.07 -19.43 4.69
C LEU A 157 -20.93 -19.11 3.20
N GLY A 158 -21.82 -19.71 2.41
CA GLY A 158 -21.98 -19.46 0.97
C GLY A 158 -23.33 -18.81 0.67
N GLN A 159 -23.72 -18.75 -0.61
CA GLN A 159 -24.97 -18.16 -1.07
C GLN A 159 -26.22 -18.80 -0.45
N LYS A 160 -26.15 -20.09 -0.11
CA LYS A 160 -27.26 -20.85 0.51
C LYS A 160 -27.27 -20.80 2.05
N GLY A 161 -26.39 -20.01 2.65
CA GLY A 161 -26.25 -19.87 4.09
C GLY A 161 -25.17 -20.77 4.70
N PHE A 162 -25.32 -21.12 5.98
CA PHE A 162 -24.32 -21.87 6.74
C PHE A 162 -24.12 -23.30 6.22
N GLN A 163 -22.86 -23.72 6.22
CA GLN A 163 -22.42 -25.04 5.78
C GLN A 163 -21.33 -25.59 6.71
N ASN A 164 -21.26 -26.92 6.81
CA ASN A 164 -20.26 -27.64 7.62
C ASN A 164 -18.95 -27.90 6.86
N SER A 165 -18.93 -27.67 5.55
CA SER A 165 -17.78 -27.82 4.66
C SER A 165 -17.62 -26.57 3.80
N VAL A 166 -16.46 -26.44 3.15
CA VAL A 166 -16.21 -25.37 2.18
C VAL A 166 -17.30 -25.42 1.08
N PRO A 167 -17.99 -24.30 0.77
CA PRO A 167 -18.99 -24.27 -0.28
C PRO A 167 -18.37 -24.63 -1.62
N VAL A 168 -19.07 -25.45 -2.41
CA VAL A 168 -18.69 -25.71 -3.81
C VAL A 168 -18.78 -24.41 -4.62
N ARG A 169 -18.10 -24.35 -5.76
CA ARG A 169 -17.91 -23.10 -6.52
C ARG A 169 -19.23 -22.41 -6.87
N GLU A 170 -20.26 -23.17 -7.17
CA GLU A 170 -21.61 -22.71 -7.53
C GLU A 170 -22.37 -22.12 -6.33
N GLU A 171 -21.93 -22.45 -5.11
CA GLU A 171 -22.51 -21.95 -3.87
C GLU A 171 -21.68 -20.81 -3.25
N GLN A 172 -20.55 -20.45 -3.87
CA GLN A 172 -19.72 -19.32 -3.48
C GLN A 172 -20.22 -18.02 -4.13
N PHE A 173 -20.02 -16.89 -3.49
CA PHE A 173 -20.44 -15.59 -4.00
C PHE A 173 -19.60 -15.16 -5.21
N PRO A 174 -20.20 -14.73 -6.34
CA PRO A 174 -19.46 -14.26 -7.50
C PRO A 174 -18.90 -12.84 -7.26
N ILE A 175 -17.62 -12.63 -7.57
CA ILE A 175 -16.87 -11.40 -7.28
C ILE A 175 -15.91 -11.04 -8.45
N TYR A 176 -15.39 -9.80 -8.50
CA TYR A 176 -14.38 -9.42 -9.51
C TYR A 176 -12.96 -9.87 -9.12
N GLY A 177 -12.65 -10.04 -7.83
CA GLY A 177 -11.51 -10.86 -7.38
C GLY A 177 -10.24 -10.11 -6.93
N SER A 178 -10.24 -8.79 -6.76
CA SER A 178 -9.10 -8.07 -6.15
C SER A 178 -9.36 -7.78 -4.65
N ALA A 179 -8.30 -7.65 -3.85
CA ALA A 179 -8.45 -7.36 -2.41
C ALA A 179 -9.02 -5.96 -2.15
N ILE A 180 -8.68 -5.02 -3.02
CA ILE A 180 -9.11 -3.61 -2.93
C ILE A 180 -10.58 -3.52 -3.33
N ASP A 181 -10.97 -4.17 -4.43
CA ASP A 181 -12.36 -4.29 -4.87
C ASP A 181 -13.22 -4.92 -3.78
N LEU A 182 -12.81 -6.06 -3.21
CA LEU A 182 -13.62 -6.70 -2.17
C LEU A 182 -13.81 -5.85 -0.90
N LYS A 183 -12.86 -4.96 -0.57
CA LYS A 183 -13.02 -4.05 0.57
C LYS A 183 -14.05 -2.95 0.30
N SER A 184 -14.20 -2.51 -0.95
CA SER A 184 -15.28 -1.56 -1.32
C SER A 184 -16.62 -2.28 -1.53
N LYS A 185 -16.62 -3.55 -1.96
CA LYS A 185 -17.82 -4.34 -2.24
C LYS A 185 -18.34 -5.17 -1.05
N ILE A 186 -17.72 -5.08 0.12
CA ILE A 186 -18.22 -5.68 1.36
C ILE A 186 -18.37 -4.59 2.42
N LEU A 187 -19.62 -4.26 2.75
CA LEU A 187 -19.93 -3.31 3.82
C LEU A 187 -20.31 -4.07 5.08
N ILE A 188 -19.50 -3.92 6.13
CA ILE A 188 -19.71 -4.60 7.43
C ILE A 188 -19.95 -3.56 8.49
N VAL A 189 -21.18 -3.49 8.99
CA VAL A 189 -21.55 -2.44 9.92
C VAL A 189 -21.11 -2.77 11.37
N ASP A 190 -19.80 -2.71 11.67
CA ASP A 190 -19.24 -2.88 13.04
C ASP A 190 -18.61 -1.58 13.56
N GLU A 191 -19.06 -1.12 14.72
CA GLU A 191 -18.55 0.05 15.47
C GLU A 191 -17.01 0.08 15.60
N ASN A 192 -16.35 -1.08 15.63
CA ASN A 192 -14.88 -1.18 15.79
C ASN A 192 -14.10 -1.21 14.48
N TYR A 193 -14.71 -1.59 13.36
CA TYR A 193 -14.02 -1.68 12.06
C TYR A 193 -13.87 -0.30 11.40
N TYR A 194 -14.75 0.64 11.75
CA TYR A 194 -14.74 2.01 11.25
C TYR A 194 -13.92 2.95 12.14
N GLY A 195 -12.64 2.61 12.31
CA GLY A 195 -11.65 3.45 12.99
C GLY A 195 -11.24 4.69 12.19
N TRP A 196 -10.46 5.56 12.83
CA TRP A 196 -10.08 6.93 12.43
C TRP A 196 -9.50 7.14 11.02
N SER A 197 -9.18 6.09 10.27
CA SER A 197 -8.41 6.18 9.02
C SER A 197 -9.01 5.42 7.83
N THR A 198 -10.08 4.65 8.01
CA THR A 198 -10.64 3.83 6.91
C THR A 198 -11.69 4.56 6.09
N TYR A 199 -12.30 5.61 6.63
CA TYR A 199 -13.11 6.60 5.88
C TYR A 199 -13.05 7.95 6.60
N ALA A 200 -12.74 9.03 5.88
CA ALA A 200 -12.81 10.41 6.40
C ALA A 200 -14.26 10.89 6.66
N THR A 201 -15.26 10.06 6.37
CA THR A 201 -16.69 10.42 6.28
C THR A 201 -17.55 9.89 7.44
N ILE A 202 -16.94 9.34 8.49
CA ILE A 202 -17.64 9.02 9.74
C ILE A 202 -17.08 9.97 10.80
N PRO A 203 -17.73 11.13 11.05
CA PRO A 203 -17.31 12.06 12.08
C PRO A 203 -17.10 11.33 13.40
N GLN A 204 -15.98 11.67 14.05
CA GLN A 204 -15.70 11.29 15.43
C GLN A 204 -16.96 11.53 16.25
N VAL A 205 -17.27 10.61 17.15
CA VAL A 205 -18.35 10.72 18.12
C VAL A 205 -18.28 12.10 18.76
N THR A 206 -19.00 13.08 18.22
CA THR A 206 -19.33 14.28 18.96
C THR A 206 -20.18 13.75 20.10
N SER A 207 -19.84 14.14 21.31
CA SER A 207 -20.30 13.54 22.57
C SER A 207 -21.83 13.47 22.77
N ASN A 208 -22.62 13.92 21.79
CA ASN A 208 -24.05 14.12 21.88
C ASN A 208 -24.89 13.26 20.93
N GLN A 209 -24.29 12.47 20.04
CA GLN A 209 -25.03 11.46 19.26
C GLN A 209 -24.39 10.09 19.44
N ASN A 210 -24.68 9.48 20.59
CA ASN A 210 -24.60 8.04 20.70
C ASN A 210 -25.61 7.46 19.70
N PHE A 211 -25.15 7.07 18.51
CA PHE A 211 -25.93 6.13 17.71
C PHE A 211 -26.29 4.98 18.63
N GLN A 212 -27.59 4.71 18.75
CA GLN A 212 -28.00 3.59 19.55
C GLN A 212 -27.50 2.37 18.80
N ARG A 213 -26.80 1.48 19.49
CA ARG A 213 -26.23 0.22 18.96
C ARG A 213 -27.22 -0.63 18.14
N ASP A 214 -28.50 -0.31 18.22
CA ASP A 214 -29.62 -0.91 17.50
C ASP A 214 -29.80 -0.35 16.06
N ASP A 215 -29.07 0.71 15.69
CA ASP A 215 -29.11 1.41 14.40
C ASP A 215 -28.28 0.74 13.29
N LEU A 216 -27.39 -0.18 13.67
CA LEU A 216 -26.43 -0.82 12.79
C LEU A 216 -26.90 -2.23 12.44
N PHE A 217 -26.54 -2.70 11.25
CA PHE A 217 -26.63 -4.12 10.89
C PHE A 217 -25.64 -4.94 11.71
N ARG A 218 -25.82 -5.00 13.03
CA ARG A 218 -24.85 -5.52 13.98
C ARG A 218 -24.37 -6.93 13.65
N ASP A 219 -25.30 -7.75 13.19
CA ASP A 219 -25.08 -9.13 12.81
C ASP A 219 -25.17 -9.32 11.30
N SER A 220 -25.15 -8.24 10.51
CA SER A 220 -25.31 -8.34 9.06
C SER A 220 -24.36 -7.44 8.27
N GLY A 221 -24.04 -7.87 7.06
CA GLY A 221 -23.28 -7.07 6.10
C GLY A 221 -24.00 -7.03 4.76
N LEU A 222 -23.58 -6.08 3.92
CA LEU A 222 -23.96 -6.04 2.52
C LEU A 222 -22.79 -6.53 1.67
N LEU A 223 -23.09 -7.34 0.66
CA LEU A 223 -22.16 -7.80 -0.35
C LEU A 223 -22.70 -7.45 -1.73
N LEU A 224 -21.93 -6.67 -2.50
CA LEU A 224 -22.21 -6.44 -3.92
C LEU A 224 -21.51 -7.54 -4.72
N THR A 225 -22.31 -8.35 -5.40
CA THR A 225 -21.79 -9.41 -6.26
C THR A 225 -21.37 -8.87 -7.62
N ARG A 226 -20.56 -9.64 -8.35
CA ARG A 226 -20.19 -9.32 -9.74
C ARG A 226 -21.40 -9.18 -10.68
N GLU A 227 -22.51 -9.80 -10.34
CA GLU A 227 -23.74 -9.78 -11.14
C GLU A 227 -24.58 -8.53 -10.87
N GLY A 228 -24.05 -7.57 -10.10
CA GLY A 228 -24.74 -6.33 -9.75
C GLY A 228 -25.85 -6.51 -8.71
N THR A 229 -25.88 -7.67 -8.03
CA THR A 229 -26.85 -7.97 -6.97
C THR A 229 -26.28 -7.61 -5.62
N VAL A 230 -27.07 -6.95 -4.78
CA VAL A 230 -26.69 -6.64 -3.40
C VAL A 230 -27.36 -7.66 -2.47
N LEU A 231 -26.54 -8.41 -1.73
CA LEU A 231 -26.99 -9.41 -0.78
C LEU A 231 -26.81 -8.89 0.65
N LYS A 232 -27.87 -9.01 1.46
CA LYS A 232 -27.80 -8.88 2.91
C LYS A 232 -27.45 -10.24 3.51
N ILE A 233 -26.36 -10.28 4.25
CA ILE A 233 -25.83 -11.49 4.86
C ILE A 233 -25.95 -11.32 6.37
N ASN A 234 -26.72 -12.16 7.04
CA ASN A 234 -26.78 -12.20 8.49
C ASN A 234 -25.77 -13.23 9.01
N PHE A 235 -24.67 -12.76 9.61
CA PHE A 235 -23.56 -13.59 10.10
C PHE A 235 -23.89 -14.36 11.39
N LEU A 236 -24.99 -14.05 12.07
CA LEU A 236 -25.45 -14.80 13.25
C LEU A 236 -26.30 -16.01 12.86
N THR A 237 -27.22 -15.83 11.93
CA THR A 237 -28.19 -16.86 11.47
C THR A 237 -27.75 -17.58 10.20
N GLY A 238 -26.77 -17.03 9.48
CA GLY A 238 -26.32 -17.52 8.19
C GLY A 238 -27.30 -17.23 7.06
N LYS A 239 -28.35 -16.44 7.31
CA LYS A 239 -29.35 -16.12 6.31
C LYS A 239 -28.76 -15.14 5.28
N VAL A 240 -28.87 -15.50 4.01
CA VAL A 240 -28.52 -14.65 2.87
C VAL A 240 -29.81 -14.28 2.13
N THR A 241 -30.08 -13.00 1.97
CA THR A 241 -31.26 -12.50 1.25
C THR A 241 -30.87 -11.37 0.31
N PRO A 242 -31.58 -11.19 -0.82
CA PRO A 242 -31.47 -9.94 -1.57
C PRO A 242 -31.73 -8.74 -0.66
N PHE A 243 -30.85 -7.74 -0.70
CA PHE A 243 -31.08 -6.44 -0.07
C PHE A 243 -31.90 -5.54 -0.98
N LEU A 244 -31.60 -5.59 -2.27
CA LEU A 244 -32.26 -4.83 -3.32
C LEU A 244 -32.57 -5.74 -4.51
N GLU A 245 -33.77 -5.67 -5.04
CA GLU A 245 -34.20 -6.45 -6.23
C GLU A 245 -33.70 -5.81 -7.53
N ARG A 246 -32.37 -5.72 -7.68
CA ARG A 246 -31.68 -5.18 -8.87
C ARG A 246 -30.40 -5.96 -9.16
N ASN A 247 -29.98 -5.93 -10.42
CA ASN A 247 -28.77 -6.59 -10.93
C ASN A 247 -27.89 -5.64 -11.76
N ASP A 248 -28.14 -4.33 -11.69
CA ASP A 248 -27.43 -3.30 -12.44
C ASP A 248 -26.54 -2.42 -11.53
N ILE A 249 -26.29 -2.85 -10.30
CA ILE A 249 -25.46 -2.09 -9.37
C ILE A 249 -23.97 -2.27 -9.73
N LEU A 250 -23.29 -1.17 -9.99
CA LEU A 250 -21.86 -1.12 -10.31
C LEU A 250 -21.01 -0.95 -9.05
N ASP A 251 -21.48 -0.13 -8.12
CA ASP A 251 -20.77 0.17 -6.88
C ASP A 251 -21.72 0.44 -5.71
N MET A 252 -21.20 0.29 -4.50
CA MET A 252 -21.91 0.65 -3.29
C MET A 252 -20.98 1.24 -2.25
N THR A 253 -21.50 2.15 -1.44
CA THR A 253 -20.76 2.72 -0.33
C THR A 253 -21.68 3.14 0.80
N LEU A 254 -21.14 3.15 2.01
CA LEU A 254 -21.83 3.54 3.23
C LEU A 254 -21.39 4.96 3.59
N SER A 255 -22.33 5.87 3.81
CA SER A 255 -22.04 7.26 4.16
C SER A 255 -23.04 7.81 5.18
N ARG A 256 -22.70 8.97 5.75
CA ARG A 256 -23.62 9.76 6.57
C ARG A 256 -24.02 11.01 5.81
N LEU A 257 -25.32 11.26 5.78
CA LEU A 257 -25.89 12.47 5.21
C LEU A 257 -26.65 13.22 6.28
N ARG A 258 -26.46 14.54 6.31
CA ARG A 258 -27.16 15.44 7.21
C ARG A 258 -28.56 15.71 6.71
N LYS A 259 -29.44 16.08 7.63
CA LYS A 259 -30.86 16.35 7.36
C LYS A 259 -31.08 17.34 6.21
N ASP A 260 -30.20 18.35 6.12
CA ASP A 260 -30.21 19.42 5.13
C ASP A 260 -29.65 19.00 3.76
N GLN A 261 -29.09 17.80 3.64
CA GLN A 261 -28.60 17.22 2.38
C GLN A 261 -29.61 16.26 1.73
N PHE A 262 -30.76 16.05 2.37
CA PHE A 262 -31.83 15.22 1.81
C PHE A 262 -32.87 16.06 1.08
N PRO A 263 -33.57 15.49 0.09
CA PRO A 263 -34.74 16.15 -0.47
C PRO A 263 -35.82 16.35 0.60
N GLU A 264 -36.59 17.44 0.50
CA GLU A 264 -37.52 17.91 1.55
C GLU A 264 -38.50 16.83 2.06
N ASN A 265 -38.88 15.90 1.19
CA ASN A 265 -39.84 14.83 1.49
C ASN A 265 -39.23 13.59 2.19
N TRP A 266 -37.92 13.58 2.41
CA TRP A 266 -37.22 12.42 2.96
C TRP A 266 -37.26 12.36 4.49
N THR A 267 -37.20 13.50 5.18
CA THR A 267 -36.91 13.51 6.62
C THR A 267 -38.10 13.07 7.48
N THR A 268 -38.07 11.85 7.98
CA THR A 268 -38.99 11.33 9.02
C THR A 268 -38.31 11.12 10.36
N SER A 269 -37.00 11.35 10.43
CA SER A 269 -36.20 11.19 11.64
C SER A 269 -35.97 12.55 12.31
N ASP A 270 -36.01 12.57 13.65
CA ASP A 270 -35.61 13.72 14.47
C ASP A 270 -34.09 13.87 14.57
N ARG A 271 -33.33 13.01 13.89
CA ARG A 271 -31.86 13.03 13.88
C ARG A 271 -31.33 14.05 12.87
N ASP A 272 -30.21 14.69 13.23
CA ASP A 272 -29.52 15.63 12.35
C ASP A 272 -28.75 14.93 11.21
N GLU A 273 -28.44 13.65 11.37
CA GLU A 273 -27.73 12.80 10.41
C GLU A 273 -28.38 11.42 10.30
N GLU A 274 -28.35 10.84 9.10
CA GLU A 274 -28.80 9.47 8.84
C GLU A 274 -27.71 8.66 8.12
N LEU A 275 -27.61 7.39 8.50
CA LEU A 275 -26.74 6.42 7.86
C LEU A 275 -27.41 5.90 6.59
N VAL A 276 -26.74 6.06 5.46
CA VAL A 276 -27.27 5.69 4.15
C VAL A 276 -26.32 4.78 3.39
N VAL A 277 -26.88 3.93 2.53
CA VAL A 277 -26.11 3.20 1.51
C VAL A 277 -26.43 3.79 0.16
N SER A 278 -25.40 4.25 -0.54
CA SER A 278 -25.51 4.75 -1.91
C SER A 278 -25.07 3.67 -2.88
N PHE A 279 -25.88 3.43 -3.91
CA PHE A 279 -25.62 2.47 -4.98
C PHE A 279 -25.47 3.20 -6.30
N ARG A 280 -24.38 2.95 -7.02
CA ARG A 280 -24.21 3.45 -8.38
C ARG A 280 -24.78 2.45 -9.38
N THR A 281 -25.63 2.93 -10.28
CA THR A 281 -26.03 2.23 -11.52
C THR A 281 -25.31 2.90 -12.71
N PRO A 282 -25.48 2.41 -13.96
CA PRO A 282 -24.90 3.08 -15.13
C PRO A 282 -25.38 4.52 -15.35
N ASN A 283 -26.54 4.90 -14.82
CA ASN A 283 -27.18 6.18 -15.11
C ASN A 283 -27.65 6.96 -13.88
N ALA A 284 -27.53 6.40 -12.68
CA ALA A 284 -28.06 7.01 -11.47
C ALA A 284 -27.27 6.61 -10.22
N VAL A 285 -27.43 7.40 -9.16
CA VAL A 285 -27.06 7.02 -7.80
C VAL A 285 -28.34 6.88 -7.00
N LEU A 286 -28.55 5.70 -6.42
CA LEU A 286 -29.68 5.38 -5.55
C LEU A 286 -29.21 5.42 -4.10
N THR A 287 -29.80 6.27 -3.28
CA THR A 287 -29.43 6.40 -1.86
C THR A 287 -30.56 5.85 -1.00
N TYR A 288 -30.25 4.87 -0.14
CA TYR A 288 -31.20 4.23 0.77
C TYR A 288 -30.86 4.55 2.22
N GLY A 289 -31.84 5.06 2.96
CA GLY A 289 -31.77 5.19 4.41
C GLY A 289 -31.91 3.83 5.08
N LEU A 290 -30.96 3.47 5.93
CA LEU A 290 -30.96 2.15 6.58
C LEU A 290 -32.04 2.01 7.67
N GLN A 291 -32.59 3.12 8.13
CA GLN A 291 -33.58 3.15 9.22
C GLN A 291 -34.99 3.45 8.72
N THR A 292 -35.08 4.38 7.77
CA THR A 292 -36.36 4.91 7.30
C THR A 292 -37.01 4.09 6.20
N GLU A 293 -36.28 3.09 5.65
CA GLU A 293 -36.66 2.36 4.43
C GLU A 293 -37.00 3.28 3.24
N LYS A 294 -36.58 4.55 3.32
CA LYS A 294 -36.76 5.54 2.26
C LYS A 294 -35.56 5.53 1.33
N SER A 295 -35.81 5.86 0.08
CA SER A 295 -34.76 6.08 -0.90
C SER A 295 -35.05 7.31 -1.75
N PHE A 296 -33.98 7.85 -2.30
CA PHE A 296 -34.06 8.84 -3.37
C PHE A 296 -33.03 8.50 -4.43
N GLN A 297 -33.22 9.07 -5.61
CA GLN A 297 -32.38 8.81 -6.77
C GLN A 297 -31.91 10.13 -7.36
N VAL A 298 -30.65 10.19 -7.75
CA VAL A 298 -30.11 11.27 -8.57
C VAL A 298 -29.61 10.70 -9.90
N THR A 299 -29.83 11.44 -10.97
CA THR A 299 -29.38 11.05 -12.32
C THR A 299 -27.93 11.44 -12.52
N ILE A 300 -27.11 10.52 -13.03
CA ILE A 300 -25.71 10.81 -13.38
C ILE A 300 -25.70 11.51 -14.75
N PRO A 301 -25.07 12.70 -14.85
CA PRO A 301 -24.86 13.38 -16.13
C PRO A 301 -24.19 12.45 -17.16
N GLU A 302 -24.60 12.55 -18.43
CA GLU A 302 -24.18 11.61 -19.47
C GLU A 302 -22.65 11.45 -19.59
N GLU A 303 -21.92 12.57 -19.49
CA GLU A 303 -20.45 12.63 -19.55
C GLU A 303 -19.72 12.02 -18.36
N LEU A 304 -20.43 11.77 -17.24
CA LEU A 304 -19.86 11.20 -16.02
C LEU A 304 -20.17 9.71 -15.84
N ARG A 305 -21.04 9.13 -16.67
CA ARG A 305 -21.54 7.75 -16.50
C ARG A 305 -20.45 6.68 -16.51
N THR A 306 -19.39 6.89 -17.28
CA THR A 306 -18.24 5.98 -17.39
C THR A 306 -17.07 6.35 -16.47
N LYS A 307 -17.11 7.53 -15.83
CA LYS A 307 -16.00 8.02 -14.99
C LYS A 307 -16.18 7.63 -13.53
N ASP A 308 -15.10 7.38 -12.81
CA ASP A 308 -15.12 7.32 -11.36
C ASP A 308 -15.30 8.73 -10.79
N PHE A 309 -16.14 8.89 -9.76
CA PHE A 309 -16.38 10.19 -9.15
C PHE A 309 -16.65 10.09 -7.65
N THR A 310 -16.43 11.21 -6.95
CA THR A 310 -16.93 11.43 -5.59
C THR A 310 -18.13 12.37 -5.66
N LEU A 311 -19.28 11.94 -5.12
CA LEU A 311 -20.51 12.72 -5.10
C LEU A 311 -20.69 13.41 -3.73
N HIS A 312 -20.90 14.70 -3.75
CA HIS A 312 -21.27 15.51 -2.59
C HIS A 312 -22.73 15.96 -2.73
N TYR A 313 -23.49 15.83 -1.64
CA TYR A 313 -24.82 16.41 -1.52
C TYR A 313 -24.73 17.76 -0.81
N PHE A 314 -25.43 18.76 -1.32
CA PHE A 314 -25.59 20.07 -0.70
C PHE A 314 -27.07 20.33 -0.39
N GLN A 315 -27.37 21.53 0.10
CA GLN A 315 -28.73 22.00 0.31
C GLN A 315 -29.44 22.21 -1.04
N GLU A 316 -30.78 22.28 -1.01
CA GLU A 316 -31.60 22.65 -2.17
C GLU A 316 -31.43 21.74 -3.41
N GLU A 317 -31.15 20.44 -3.20
CA GLU A 317 -30.95 19.44 -4.26
C GLU A 317 -29.76 19.73 -5.20
N GLU A 318 -28.80 20.52 -4.73
CA GLU A 318 -27.54 20.73 -5.42
C GLU A 318 -26.53 19.61 -5.11
N LEU A 319 -25.79 19.22 -6.13
CA LEU A 319 -24.80 18.16 -6.12
C LEU A 319 -23.48 18.67 -6.65
N LEU A 320 -22.38 18.14 -6.14
CA LEU A 320 -21.06 18.28 -6.74
C LEU A 320 -20.46 16.91 -7.03
N TYR A 321 -20.06 16.70 -8.28
CA TYR A 321 -19.23 15.57 -8.69
C TYR A 321 -17.78 16.03 -8.76
N GLU A 322 -16.92 15.35 -8.01
CA GLU A 322 -15.48 15.45 -8.05
C GLU A 322 -14.93 14.27 -8.87
N VAL A 323 -14.33 14.55 -10.02
CA VAL A 323 -13.77 13.54 -10.93
C VAL A 323 -12.26 13.66 -10.90
N GLY A 324 -11.60 12.69 -10.26
CA GLY A 324 -10.15 12.62 -10.21
C GLY A 324 -9.57 11.88 -11.42
N GLU A 325 -8.70 12.53 -12.18
CA GLU A 325 -7.93 11.89 -13.24
C GLU A 325 -6.45 11.84 -12.85
N ARG A 326 -5.84 10.65 -12.94
CA ARG A 326 -4.40 10.49 -12.68
C ARG A 326 -3.68 10.48 -14.01
N ASP A 327 -2.79 11.45 -14.22
CA ASP A 327 -1.77 11.37 -15.25
C ASP A 327 -0.65 10.43 -14.73
N PRO A 328 -0.54 9.19 -15.27
CA PRO A 328 0.46 8.24 -14.81
C PRO A 328 1.89 8.69 -15.17
N LYS A 329 2.07 9.49 -16.23
CA LYS A 329 3.39 9.93 -16.71
C LYS A 329 4.01 10.98 -15.81
N VAL A 330 3.18 11.88 -15.29
CA VAL A 330 3.64 12.99 -14.45
C VAL A 330 3.43 12.68 -12.96
N GLY A 331 2.60 11.68 -12.62
CA GLY A 331 2.16 11.44 -11.24
C GLY A 331 1.27 12.57 -10.70
N LYS A 332 0.72 13.38 -11.61
CA LYS A 332 -0.18 14.48 -11.35
C LYS A 332 -1.60 13.93 -11.30
N TYR A 333 -2.33 14.25 -10.24
CA TYR A 333 -3.77 14.03 -10.20
C TYR A 333 -4.45 15.35 -10.49
N THR A 334 -5.23 15.42 -11.57
CA THR A 334 -6.16 16.51 -11.83
C THR A 334 -7.51 16.19 -11.21
N THR A 335 -8.29 17.22 -10.94
CA THR A 335 -9.64 17.05 -10.40
C THR A 335 -10.57 18.04 -11.06
N ASP A 336 -11.56 17.48 -11.76
CA ASP A 336 -12.63 18.23 -12.41
C ASP A 336 -13.85 18.27 -11.50
N LEU A 337 -14.53 19.41 -11.48
CA LEU A 337 -15.68 19.68 -10.62
C LEU A 337 -16.92 19.98 -11.46
N TYR A 338 -18.01 19.25 -11.19
CA TYR A 338 -19.28 19.42 -11.89
C TYR A 338 -20.40 19.65 -10.88
N TRP A 339 -21.03 20.82 -10.92
CA TRP A 339 -22.23 21.10 -10.14
C TRP A 339 -23.44 20.67 -10.95
N SER A 340 -24.35 19.93 -10.32
CA SER A 340 -25.60 19.53 -10.95
C SER A 340 -26.75 19.54 -9.95
N ASN A 341 -27.96 19.35 -10.46
CA ASN A 341 -29.11 19.02 -9.63
C ASN A 341 -29.42 17.50 -9.68
N TYR A 342 -30.45 17.08 -8.95
CA TYR A 342 -30.88 15.67 -8.87
C TYR A 342 -31.35 15.10 -10.23
N SER A 343 -31.75 15.95 -11.17
CA SER A 343 -32.11 15.54 -12.53
C SER A 343 -30.90 15.23 -13.42
N GLY A 344 -29.68 15.50 -12.93
CA GLY A 344 -28.43 15.32 -13.68
C GLY A 344 -28.14 16.46 -14.67
N THR A 345 -28.81 17.62 -14.51
CA THR A 345 -28.51 18.82 -15.31
C THR A 345 -27.34 19.55 -14.68
N ILE A 346 -26.25 19.75 -15.44
CA ILE A 346 -25.06 20.46 -14.98
C ILE A 346 -25.30 21.96 -15.04
N SER A 347 -25.10 22.65 -13.90
CA SER A 347 -25.23 24.10 -13.76
C SER A 347 -23.88 24.81 -13.91
N GLN A 348 -22.79 24.18 -13.45
CA GLN A 348 -21.45 24.75 -13.46
C GLN A 348 -20.42 23.64 -13.64
N PHE A 349 -19.32 23.97 -14.31
CA PHE A 349 -18.17 23.10 -14.53
C PHE A 349 -16.89 23.89 -14.27
N ASN A 350 -15.92 23.25 -13.60
CA ASN A 350 -14.60 23.82 -13.38
C ASN A 350 -13.54 22.73 -13.55
N ASP A 351 -12.64 22.90 -14.51
CA ASP A 351 -11.60 21.94 -14.87
C ASP A 351 -10.31 22.14 -14.08
N ASP A 352 -9.53 21.06 -13.94
CA ASP A 352 -8.13 21.11 -13.52
C ASP A 352 -7.85 21.83 -12.18
N GLN A 353 -8.81 21.79 -11.24
CA GLN A 353 -8.77 22.62 -10.03
C GLN A 353 -7.72 22.20 -9.01
N ILE A 354 -7.23 20.95 -9.07
CA ILE A 354 -6.26 20.44 -8.11
C ILE A 354 -5.18 19.63 -8.81
N VAL A 355 -3.93 19.82 -8.37
CA VAL A 355 -2.78 19.03 -8.78
C VAL A 355 -2.24 18.31 -7.55
N ARG A 356 -2.72 17.11 -7.20
CA ARG A 356 -1.92 16.29 -6.28
C ARG A 356 -0.69 15.86 -7.04
N TYR A 357 0.44 16.44 -6.69
CA TYR A 357 1.72 15.99 -7.18
C TYR A 357 2.30 15.09 -6.12
N TYR A 358 2.12 13.78 -6.29
CA TYR A 358 2.99 12.82 -5.64
C TYR A 358 4.08 12.52 -6.65
N PRO A 359 5.21 13.27 -6.67
CA PRO A 359 6.36 12.76 -7.37
C PRO A 359 6.63 11.41 -6.72
N GLN A 360 6.40 10.31 -7.45
CA GLN A 360 6.96 9.05 -7.04
C GLN A 360 8.47 9.30 -7.06
N ASP A 361 9.03 9.55 -5.89
CA ASP A 361 10.41 10.00 -5.75
C ASP A 361 11.30 8.77 -5.91
N PHE A 362 11.25 8.15 -7.10
CA PHE A 362 12.12 7.08 -7.54
C PHE A 362 13.59 7.52 -7.46
N ASP A 363 13.83 8.84 -7.46
CA ASP A 363 15.11 9.43 -7.16
C ASP A 363 15.58 9.10 -5.73
N SER A 364 14.69 9.05 -4.73
CA SER A 364 15.04 8.56 -3.39
C SER A 364 15.31 7.05 -3.38
N ILE A 365 14.53 6.25 -4.13
CA ILE A 365 14.68 4.79 -4.21
C ILE A 365 16.02 4.40 -4.87
N LYS A 366 16.45 5.06 -5.94
CA LYS A 366 17.75 4.77 -6.58
C LYS A 366 18.93 5.07 -5.64
N TRP A 367 18.87 6.17 -4.88
CA TRP A 367 19.90 6.49 -3.88
C TRP A 367 19.88 5.52 -2.70
N MET A 368 18.69 5.09 -2.28
CA MET A 368 18.53 4.02 -1.28
C MET A 368 19.21 2.73 -1.75
N LEU A 369 18.88 2.25 -2.95
CA LEU A 369 19.48 1.04 -3.50
C LEU A 369 21.00 1.17 -3.67
N ALA A 370 21.50 2.34 -4.07
CA ALA A 370 22.93 2.64 -4.16
C ALA A 370 23.65 2.53 -2.81
N SER A 371 23.00 3.02 -1.74
CA SER A 371 23.55 3.00 -0.39
C SER A 371 23.57 1.58 0.21
N ILE A 372 22.61 0.74 -0.14
CA ILE A 372 22.52 -0.66 0.33
C ILE A 372 23.46 -1.57 -0.48
N GLN A 373 23.75 -1.23 -1.73
CA GLN A 373 24.55 -2.08 -2.61
C GLN A 373 25.59 -1.26 -3.38
N PRO A 374 26.80 -1.05 -2.82
CA PRO A 374 27.82 -0.18 -3.37
C PRO A 374 28.66 -0.94 -4.42
N ALA A 375 28.00 -1.84 -5.14
CA ALA A 375 28.57 -2.75 -6.10
C ALA A 375 27.88 -2.47 -7.44
N PRO A 376 28.59 -1.92 -8.42
CA PRO A 376 27.99 -1.47 -9.68
C PRO A 376 27.14 -2.56 -10.35
N LEU A 377 27.63 -3.80 -10.38
CA LEU A 377 26.96 -4.90 -11.08
C LEU A 377 25.68 -5.35 -10.39
N THR A 378 25.70 -5.43 -9.06
CA THR A 378 24.54 -5.89 -8.30
C THR A 378 23.49 -4.78 -8.18
N PHE A 379 23.89 -3.52 -8.05
CA PHE A 379 23.00 -2.37 -8.18
C PHE A 379 22.27 -2.38 -9.53
N LEU A 380 23.01 -2.54 -10.65
CA LEU A 380 22.41 -2.71 -11.98
C LEU A 380 21.46 -3.90 -12.04
N SER A 381 21.83 -5.05 -11.48
CA SER A 381 20.97 -6.24 -11.47
C SER A 381 19.66 -6.00 -10.70
N PHE A 382 19.72 -5.36 -9.53
CA PHE A 382 18.54 -5.02 -8.74
C PHE A 382 17.66 -3.97 -9.44
N MET A 383 18.28 -2.95 -10.04
CA MET A 383 17.60 -1.91 -10.81
C MET A 383 16.97 -2.43 -12.10
N LEU A 384 17.41 -3.58 -12.62
CA LEU A 384 16.82 -4.20 -13.82
C LEU A 384 15.73 -5.24 -13.50
N ILE A 385 15.65 -5.75 -12.28
CA ILE A 385 14.70 -6.81 -11.92
C ILE A 385 13.49 -6.24 -11.19
N ALA A 386 13.69 -5.42 -10.15
CA ALA A 386 12.60 -4.98 -9.28
C ALA A 386 11.77 -3.82 -9.85
N PRO A 387 12.35 -2.73 -10.38
CA PRO A 387 11.58 -1.56 -10.79
C PRO A 387 11.16 -1.57 -12.26
N VAL A 388 11.64 -2.50 -13.11
CA VAL A 388 11.29 -2.50 -14.55
C VAL A 388 9.80 -2.68 -14.75
N GLN A 389 9.16 -3.56 -13.98
CA GLN A 389 7.73 -3.81 -14.12
C GLN A 389 6.90 -2.62 -13.61
N GLU A 390 7.32 -1.98 -12.52
CA GLU A 390 6.71 -0.74 -12.02
C GLU A 390 6.87 0.40 -13.02
N PHE A 391 8.05 0.59 -13.63
CA PHE A 391 8.29 1.60 -14.66
C PHE A 391 7.50 1.35 -15.94
N LYS A 392 7.44 0.08 -16.36
CA LYS A 392 6.64 -0.33 -17.52
C LYS A 392 5.17 0.06 -17.31
N GLN A 393 4.64 -0.16 -16.12
CA GLN A 393 3.27 0.18 -15.75
C GLN A 393 3.06 1.69 -15.58
N ALA A 394 3.97 2.37 -14.87
CA ALA A 394 3.83 3.79 -14.56
C ALA A 394 3.94 4.70 -15.79
N TYR A 395 4.75 4.31 -16.78
CA TYR A 395 5.03 5.15 -17.96
C TYR A 395 4.48 4.57 -19.27
N GLU A 396 3.71 3.46 -19.21
CA GLU A 396 3.18 2.74 -20.37
C GLU A 396 4.26 2.37 -21.41
N LEU A 397 5.47 2.10 -20.93
CA LEU A 397 6.62 1.84 -21.78
C LEU A 397 6.64 0.38 -22.23
N SER A 398 7.29 0.11 -23.36
CA SER A 398 7.77 -1.24 -23.64
C SER A 398 8.82 -1.65 -22.59
N THR A 399 9.02 -2.96 -22.42
CA THR A 399 10.07 -3.47 -21.50
C THR A 399 11.44 -2.87 -21.83
N THR A 400 11.76 -2.71 -23.11
CA THR A 400 13.02 -2.13 -23.57
C THR A 400 13.15 -0.65 -23.20
N GLU A 401 12.10 0.14 -23.41
CA GLU A 401 12.10 1.57 -23.05
C GLU A 401 12.19 1.77 -21.54
N ALA A 402 11.49 0.95 -20.75
CA ALA A 402 11.58 0.98 -19.30
C ALA A 402 13.00 0.68 -18.80
N VAL A 403 13.65 -0.34 -19.36
CA VAL A 403 15.06 -0.68 -19.07
C VAL A 403 15.99 0.47 -19.44
N MET A 404 15.84 1.05 -20.63
CA MET A 404 16.68 2.16 -21.07
C MET A 404 16.49 3.40 -20.20
N LYS A 405 15.25 3.71 -19.81
CA LYS A 405 14.94 4.83 -18.92
C LYS A 405 15.56 4.64 -17.54
N LEU A 406 15.41 3.44 -16.96
CA LEU A 406 16.04 3.08 -15.68
C LEU A 406 17.56 3.14 -15.75
N PHE A 407 18.16 2.67 -16.84
CA PHE A 407 19.61 2.77 -17.05
C PHE A 407 20.08 4.22 -17.12
N GLN A 408 19.40 5.07 -17.90
CA GLN A 408 19.71 6.49 -17.99
C GLN A 408 19.60 7.19 -16.62
N MET A 409 18.55 6.90 -15.86
CA MET A 409 18.32 7.49 -14.54
C MET A 409 19.34 7.01 -13.48
N SER A 410 19.87 5.80 -13.64
CA SER A 410 20.83 5.18 -12.73
C SER A 410 22.29 5.44 -13.10
N LEU A 411 22.56 5.96 -14.31
CA LEU A 411 23.91 6.23 -14.81
C LEU A 411 24.79 7.08 -13.85
N PRO A 412 24.30 8.17 -13.23
CA PRO A 412 25.11 8.96 -12.29
C PRO A 412 25.55 8.14 -11.07
N VAL A 413 24.67 7.27 -10.58
CA VAL A 413 24.95 6.38 -9.45
C VAL A 413 25.98 5.33 -9.84
N VAL A 414 25.79 4.67 -10.99
CA VAL A 414 26.75 3.69 -11.51
C VAL A 414 28.13 4.32 -11.70
N ALA A 415 28.20 5.53 -12.25
CA ALA A 415 29.45 6.27 -12.41
C ALA A 415 30.13 6.53 -11.05
N LEU A 416 29.36 6.98 -10.04
CA LEU A 416 29.89 7.19 -8.69
C LEU A 416 30.42 5.88 -8.07
N LEU A 417 29.66 4.78 -8.18
CA LEU A 417 30.08 3.47 -7.66
C LEU A 417 31.36 2.98 -8.36
N LEU A 418 31.49 3.20 -9.68
CA LEU A 418 32.70 2.89 -10.42
C LEU A 418 33.90 3.72 -9.94
N VAL A 419 33.72 5.02 -9.71
CA VAL A 419 34.78 5.90 -9.16
C VAL A 419 35.26 5.40 -7.80
N ILE A 420 34.33 5.02 -6.92
CA ILE A 420 34.65 4.44 -5.60
C ILE A 420 35.42 3.13 -5.77
N SER A 421 34.95 2.22 -6.62
CA SER A 421 35.61 0.94 -6.88
C SER A 421 37.01 1.10 -7.47
N ILE A 422 37.21 2.07 -8.37
CA ILE A 422 38.52 2.41 -8.94
C ILE A 422 39.47 2.93 -7.84
N GLY A 423 38.99 3.81 -6.96
CA GLY A 423 39.76 4.28 -5.81
C GLY A 423 40.20 3.15 -4.88
N LEU A 424 39.28 2.22 -4.58
CA LEU A 424 39.57 1.01 -3.79
C LEU A 424 40.56 0.09 -4.47
N LEU A 425 40.48 -0.06 -5.79
CA LEU A 425 41.43 -0.83 -6.59
C LEU A 425 42.85 -0.25 -6.49
N PHE A 426 43.00 1.07 -6.65
CA PHE A 426 44.31 1.72 -6.49
C PHE A 426 44.87 1.54 -5.08
N HIS A 427 44.00 1.68 -4.07
CA HIS A 427 44.39 1.48 -2.68
C HIS A 427 44.80 0.02 -2.41
N TYR A 428 44.05 -0.96 -2.92
CA TYR A 428 44.39 -2.39 -2.84
C TYR A 428 45.73 -2.70 -3.49
N ARG A 429 45.98 -2.17 -4.70
CA ARG A 429 47.25 -2.35 -5.41
C ARG A 429 48.42 -1.78 -4.61
N SER A 430 48.26 -0.58 -4.02
CA SER A 430 49.28 0.02 -3.15
C SER A 430 49.55 -0.86 -1.92
N PHE A 431 48.48 -1.34 -1.28
CA PHE A 431 48.57 -2.22 -0.11
C PHE A 431 49.28 -3.54 -0.42
N ALA A 432 48.91 -4.21 -1.52
CA ALA A 432 49.54 -5.45 -1.96
C ALA A 432 51.02 -5.25 -2.29
N LYS A 433 51.37 -4.14 -2.96
CA LYS A 433 52.76 -3.75 -3.23
C LYS A 433 53.55 -3.54 -1.94
N HIS A 434 53.01 -2.82 -0.96
CA HIS A 434 53.66 -2.63 0.34
C HIS A 434 53.84 -3.94 1.13
N LYS A 435 52.98 -4.92 0.90
CA LYS A 435 53.07 -6.26 1.52
C LYS A 435 53.88 -7.25 0.68
N ASN A 436 54.47 -6.84 -0.44
CA ASN A 436 55.17 -7.72 -1.39
C ASN A 436 54.35 -8.94 -1.83
N VAL A 437 53.02 -8.78 -1.99
CA VAL A 437 52.14 -9.83 -2.49
C VAL A 437 51.83 -9.57 -3.96
N ASN A 438 51.94 -10.60 -4.79
CA ASN A 438 51.54 -10.56 -6.20
C ASN A 438 50.03 -10.72 -6.30
N SER A 439 49.30 -9.61 -6.45
CA SER A 439 47.86 -9.63 -6.73
C SER A 439 47.55 -10.23 -8.09
N HIS A 440 46.51 -11.05 -8.16
CA HIS A 440 46.02 -11.60 -9.43
C HIS A 440 45.10 -10.63 -10.16
N TRP A 441 45.06 -10.72 -11.50
CA TRP A 441 44.23 -9.81 -12.31
C TRP A 441 42.73 -9.92 -12.02
N TRP A 442 42.25 -11.10 -11.63
CA TRP A 442 40.84 -11.33 -11.28
C TRP A 442 40.41 -10.59 -10.01
N GLU A 443 41.33 -10.32 -9.09
CA GLU A 443 41.06 -9.58 -7.84
C GLU A 443 40.65 -8.14 -8.16
N TYR A 444 41.30 -7.52 -9.15
CA TYR A 444 40.95 -6.18 -9.62
C TYR A 444 39.57 -6.16 -10.29
N GLY A 445 39.27 -7.16 -11.11
CA GLY A 445 37.94 -7.32 -11.70
C GLY A 445 36.87 -7.51 -10.64
N PHE A 446 37.16 -8.29 -9.59
CA PHE A 446 36.25 -8.53 -8.48
C PHE A 446 35.97 -7.23 -7.68
N ILE A 447 36.99 -6.42 -7.40
CA ILE A 447 36.82 -5.10 -6.76
C ILE A 447 36.01 -4.15 -7.65
N LEU A 448 36.24 -4.13 -8.95
CA LEU A 448 35.48 -3.26 -9.86
C LEU A 448 33.99 -3.63 -9.89
N LEU A 449 33.66 -4.92 -9.89
CA LEU A 449 32.29 -5.41 -10.01
C LEU A 449 31.51 -5.40 -8.68
N MET A 450 32.18 -5.76 -7.58
CA MET A 450 31.57 -5.95 -6.26
C MET A 450 31.94 -4.85 -5.25
N GLY A 451 32.76 -3.89 -5.66
CA GLY A 451 33.07 -2.68 -4.91
C GLY A 451 33.73 -2.94 -3.55
N PRO A 452 33.30 -2.22 -2.49
CA PRO A 452 33.83 -2.33 -1.13
C PRO A 452 33.86 -3.75 -0.54
N PHE A 453 32.89 -4.61 -0.89
CA PHE A 453 32.83 -5.97 -0.36
C PHE A 453 33.99 -6.84 -0.84
N ALA A 454 34.25 -6.82 -2.15
CA ALA A 454 35.39 -7.52 -2.73
C ALA A 454 36.71 -7.00 -2.16
N TYR A 455 36.82 -5.67 -2.01
CA TYR A 455 37.99 -5.04 -1.41
C TYR A 455 38.26 -5.55 0.02
N LEU A 456 37.24 -5.61 0.88
CA LEU A 456 37.40 -6.06 2.26
C LEU A 456 37.75 -7.55 2.35
N ILE A 457 37.10 -8.40 1.56
CA ILE A 457 37.37 -9.85 1.50
C ILE A 457 38.84 -10.10 1.10
N LEU A 458 39.29 -9.46 0.02
CA LEU A 458 40.65 -9.62 -0.49
C LEU A 458 41.70 -9.03 0.46
N ARG A 459 41.43 -7.85 1.03
CA ARG A 459 42.35 -7.25 2.02
C ARG A 459 42.49 -8.14 3.25
N TRP A 460 41.39 -8.74 3.70
CA TRP A 460 41.40 -9.61 4.86
C TRP A 460 42.13 -10.94 4.59
N SER A 461 41.94 -11.54 3.40
CA SER A 461 42.68 -12.76 3.02
C SER A 461 44.20 -12.54 3.03
N LEU A 462 44.66 -11.36 2.60
CA LEU A 462 46.07 -10.97 2.65
C LEU A 462 46.62 -10.81 4.08
N LYS A 463 45.77 -10.46 5.06
CA LYS A 463 46.17 -10.30 6.47
C LYS A 463 46.27 -11.63 7.21
N SER A 464 45.57 -12.66 6.72
CA SER A 464 45.50 -13.98 7.36
C SER A 464 46.63 -14.94 7.00
N GLN A 465 47.62 -14.56 6.20
CA GLN A 465 48.83 -15.37 6.07
C GLN A 465 49.67 -15.18 7.34
N PRO A 466 49.77 -16.20 8.23
CA PRO A 466 50.63 -16.08 9.40
C PRO A 466 52.06 -15.87 8.89
N GLU A 467 52.75 -14.86 9.42
CA GLU A 467 54.21 -14.81 9.31
C GLU A 467 54.72 -16.11 9.93
N LEU A 468 55.11 -17.05 9.07
CA LEU A 468 55.90 -18.18 9.46
C LEU A 468 57.24 -17.61 9.90
N THR A 469 57.34 -17.21 11.17
CA THR A 469 58.63 -16.88 11.74
C THR A 469 59.56 -18.08 11.51
N PRO A 470 60.87 -17.86 11.30
CA PRO A 470 61.82 -18.96 11.13
C PRO A 470 61.68 -20.02 12.23
N GLN A 471 61.27 -19.61 13.43
CA GLN A 471 61.01 -20.46 14.58
C GLN A 471 59.75 -21.34 14.43
N THR A 472 58.68 -20.82 13.84
CA THR A 472 57.48 -21.60 13.50
C THR A 472 57.76 -22.57 12.34
N GLN A 473 58.54 -22.17 11.35
CA GLN A 473 59.02 -23.05 10.27
C GLN A 473 59.94 -24.16 10.81
N ARG A 474 60.84 -23.84 11.75
CA ARG A 474 61.75 -24.80 12.40
C ARG A 474 61.00 -25.77 13.31
N ASN A 475 60.00 -25.31 14.06
CA ASN A 475 59.18 -26.18 14.91
C ASN A 475 58.30 -27.13 14.08
N ASN A 476 57.72 -26.66 12.96
CA ASN A 476 56.94 -27.51 12.06
C ASN A 476 57.81 -28.55 11.35
N SER A 477 59.04 -28.21 10.95
CA SER A 477 59.97 -29.17 10.34
C SER A 477 60.51 -30.18 11.36
N ILE A 478 60.72 -29.79 12.62
CA ILE A 478 61.08 -30.71 13.70
C ILE A 478 59.91 -31.67 14.04
N GLU A 479 58.66 -31.21 14.03
CA GLU A 479 57.50 -32.07 14.28
C GLU A 479 57.24 -33.08 13.15
N ILE A 480 57.44 -32.68 11.88
CA ILE A 480 57.32 -33.58 10.72
C ILE A 480 58.42 -34.67 10.73
N LEU A 481 59.60 -34.37 11.26
CA LEU A 481 60.72 -35.32 11.36
C LEU A 481 60.68 -36.19 12.63
N ARG A 482 59.89 -35.82 13.64
CA ARG A 482 59.78 -36.54 14.91
C ARG A 482 59.35 -38.02 14.81
N PRO A 483 58.50 -38.45 13.84
CA PRO A 483 58.20 -39.87 13.62
C PRO A 483 59.37 -40.66 13.03
N LEU A 484 60.28 -40.01 12.29
CA LEU A 484 61.43 -40.62 11.65
C LEU A 484 62.65 -40.76 12.58
N LEU A 485 62.61 -40.12 13.75
CA LEU A 485 63.68 -40.10 14.75
C LEU A 485 63.42 -41.02 15.95
N LYS A 486 62.42 -41.90 15.90
CA LYS A 486 62.27 -42.94 16.93
C LYS A 486 63.34 -44.02 16.72
N PRO A 487 64.20 -44.31 17.72
CA PRO A 487 65.09 -45.45 17.65
C PRO A 487 64.25 -46.73 17.58
N VAL A 488 64.59 -47.60 16.63
CA VAL A 488 64.09 -48.97 16.56
C VAL A 488 64.68 -49.71 17.76
N SER A 489 63.83 -50.05 18.72
CA SER A 489 64.13 -50.95 19.84
C SER A 489 63.61 -52.35 19.54
#